data_AF-A0A8J7JSL2-F1
#
_entry.id   AF-A0A8J7JSL2-F1
#
_cell.length_a   1.000
_cell.length_b   1.000
_cell.length_c   1.000
_cell.angle_alpha   90.00
_cell.angle_beta   90.00
_cell.angle_gamma   90.00
#
_symmetry.space_group_name_H-M   'P 1'
#
loop_
_entity.id
_entity.type
_entity.pdbx_description
1 polymer ?
#
loop_
_entity_poly.entity_id
_entity_poly.type
_entity_poly.pdbx_seq_one_letter_code
_entity_poly.pdbx_strand_id
1 'polypeptide(L)'
;MAYSNQGKSLRLVQQFGPGLEKRIREFLGWRSGRIVFADILGEQYDVQVDSCFPNTQSPQAFVSTTYCNPDKPGHSNENKFQLKVGELMLLKARYPDIRSILVLGGKQDTWMPYVLAAFRYFFDEVVCLWEEASEAYLAEIGKNPSIVSLKHVDVWNQIANEWSDINFSGDPPIDSRLRLDAWEWIHEVGVEGDEPSEISNSIIRRCMGAAYERFKGSKGKSGKEWSNYVNASWDEIWQSRSFFNPGEAVIQMTLEEAKVAFLGGLAVDVEVPSMLHTLGGSVYERTKTAEDFILYSRKYDCPVYVQSKSSGGGRDRHGKNIQNRAKEQITRGLIYRTRVDENQQMILQDKDFVWIGLLDGNWGVTEKTPHKYIHMLQMAGYDYLLAADSLVDNLELVEPDDNPLRHIIDELDCLDDKEALKSAWSDWKEKRFALRDLLTIAPQIEVSEGEFEVDEEIED
;
A
#
# COMPACT_ATOMS: atom_id res chain seq x y z
N MET A 1 -8.62 -21.96 10.62
CA MET A 1 -8.59 -22.73 9.33
C MET A 1 -8.35 -21.87 8.06
N ALA A 2 -7.89 -20.61 8.17
CA ALA A 2 -7.66 -19.71 7.02
C ALA A 2 -6.20 -19.74 6.48
N TYR A 3 -5.22 -20.07 7.33
CA TYR A 3 -3.81 -20.23 6.95
C TYR A 3 -3.56 -21.43 6.02
N SER A 4 -4.35 -22.51 6.12
CA SER A 4 -4.19 -23.69 5.23
C SER A 4 -4.62 -23.40 3.79
N ASN A 5 -5.58 -22.49 3.59
CA ASN A 5 -6.09 -22.11 2.27
C ASN A 5 -5.29 -20.97 1.61
N GLN A 6 -4.69 -20.06 2.40
CA GLN A 6 -3.68 -19.13 1.88
C GLN A 6 -2.34 -19.82 1.58
N GLY A 7 -2.01 -20.90 2.29
CA GLY A 7 -0.75 -21.64 2.13
C GLY A 7 -0.55 -22.33 0.77
N LYS A 8 -1.62 -22.77 0.09
CA LYS A 8 -1.48 -23.43 -1.24
C LYS A 8 -1.15 -22.44 -2.36
N SER A 9 -1.84 -21.31 -2.43
CA SER A 9 -1.55 -20.25 -3.41
C SER A 9 -0.20 -19.59 -3.13
N LEU A 10 0.16 -19.38 -1.85
CA LEU A 10 1.47 -18.84 -1.48
C LEU A 10 2.63 -19.80 -1.83
N ARG A 11 2.45 -21.12 -1.66
CA ARG A 11 3.46 -22.13 -2.05
C ARG A 11 3.70 -22.17 -3.55
N LEU A 12 2.64 -22.14 -4.37
CA LEU A 12 2.78 -22.00 -5.82
C LEU A 12 3.38 -20.63 -6.19
N VAL A 13 3.02 -19.57 -5.45
CA VAL A 13 3.62 -18.24 -5.64
C VAL A 13 5.13 -18.20 -5.28
N GLN A 14 5.56 -19.07 -4.36
CA GLN A 14 6.95 -19.20 -3.94
C GLN A 14 7.75 -20.17 -4.80
N GLN A 15 7.08 -21.02 -5.58
CA GLN A 15 7.72 -21.99 -6.48
C GLN A 15 7.96 -21.37 -7.87
N PHE A 16 6.97 -20.67 -8.43
CA PHE A 16 7.10 -20.08 -9.77
C PHE A 16 7.80 -18.70 -9.79
N GLY A 17 7.66 -17.88 -8.75
CA GLY A 17 8.21 -16.52 -8.71
C GLY A 17 9.73 -16.48 -8.66
N PRO A 18 10.36 -17.06 -7.62
CA PRO A 18 11.81 -17.18 -7.54
C PRO A 18 12.41 -17.96 -8.70
N GLY A 19 11.67 -18.96 -9.24
CA GLY A 19 12.06 -19.68 -10.45
C GLY A 19 12.12 -18.77 -11.67
N LEU A 20 11.09 -17.94 -11.87
CA LEU A 20 11.04 -16.97 -12.96
C LEU A 20 12.12 -15.89 -12.82
N GLU A 21 12.27 -15.30 -11.64
CA GLU A 21 13.32 -14.31 -11.34
C GLU A 21 14.71 -14.87 -11.65
N LYS A 22 14.99 -16.12 -11.22
CA LYS A 22 16.24 -16.81 -11.50
C LYS A 22 16.45 -17.04 -13.01
N ARG A 23 15.43 -17.53 -13.72
CA ARG A 23 15.50 -17.78 -15.18
C ARG A 23 15.77 -16.50 -15.96
N ILE A 24 15.05 -15.42 -15.67
CA ILE A 24 15.26 -14.11 -16.32
C ILE A 24 16.67 -13.58 -16.05
N ARG A 25 17.15 -13.68 -14.81
CA ARG A 25 18.53 -13.28 -14.47
C ARG A 25 19.58 -14.06 -15.24
N GLU A 26 19.44 -15.39 -15.30
CA GLU A 26 20.35 -16.28 -16.04
C GLU A 26 20.32 -15.98 -17.54
N PHE A 27 19.12 -15.76 -18.08
CA PHE A 27 18.91 -15.41 -19.48
C PHE A 27 19.58 -14.08 -19.87
N LEU A 28 19.44 -13.05 -19.04
CA LEU A 28 20.07 -11.75 -19.26
C LEU A 28 21.59 -11.77 -19.03
N GLY A 29 22.11 -12.73 -18.24
CA GLY A 29 23.50 -12.74 -17.79
C GLY A 29 23.84 -11.61 -16.81
N TRP A 30 22.84 -11.00 -16.18
CA TRP A 30 22.99 -9.88 -15.25
C TRP A 30 23.06 -10.37 -13.80
N ARG A 31 23.46 -9.49 -12.87
CA ARG A 31 23.56 -9.84 -11.44
C ARG A 31 22.35 -9.33 -10.67
N SER A 32 21.85 -10.12 -9.72
CA SER A 32 20.92 -9.67 -8.68
C SER A 32 21.69 -9.01 -7.53
N GLY A 33 21.05 -8.15 -6.77
CA GLY A 33 21.64 -7.59 -5.55
C GLY A 33 20.82 -6.47 -4.93
N ARG A 34 21.43 -5.77 -3.98
CA ARG A 34 20.81 -4.63 -3.31
C ARG A 34 21.41 -3.33 -3.85
N ILE A 35 20.56 -2.41 -4.26
CA ILE A 35 20.94 -1.06 -4.68
C ILE A 35 20.61 -0.11 -3.54
N VAL A 36 21.58 0.71 -3.14
CA VAL A 36 21.36 1.81 -2.18
C VAL A 36 20.61 2.92 -2.90
N PHE A 37 19.42 3.25 -2.41
CA PHE A 37 18.56 4.30 -2.95
C PHE A 37 18.59 5.59 -2.12
N ALA A 38 19.00 5.55 -0.86
CA ALA A 38 19.14 6.74 -0.04
C ALA A 38 20.25 6.61 1.00
N ASP A 39 20.80 7.75 1.41
CA ASP A 39 21.70 7.89 2.55
C ASP A 39 21.14 9.05 3.38
N ILE A 40 20.47 8.72 4.49
CA ILE A 40 19.73 9.68 5.31
C ILE A 40 20.22 9.55 6.74
N LEU A 41 20.67 10.66 7.33
CA LEU A 41 21.21 10.70 8.69
C LEU A 41 22.31 9.64 8.95
N GLY A 42 23.07 9.28 7.91
CA GLY A 42 24.14 8.27 7.97
C GLY A 42 23.65 6.81 7.85
N GLU A 43 22.35 6.59 7.64
CA GLU A 43 21.78 5.28 7.36
C GLU A 43 21.62 5.05 5.85
N GLN A 44 22.22 3.97 5.34
CA GLN A 44 22.10 3.59 3.94
C GLN A 44 20.89 2.68 3.71
N TYR A 45 19.92 3.18 2.96
CA TYR A 45 18.71 2.45 2.62
C TYR A 45 18.83 1.80 1.27
N ASP A 46 18.52 0.50 1.24
CA ASP A 46 18.67 -0.33 0.06
C ASP A 46 17.37 -1.04 -0.33
N VAL A 47 17.28 -1.43 -1.58
CA VAL A 47 16.22 -2.27 -2.11
C VAL A 47 16.82 -3.43 -2.91
N GLN A 48 16.27 -4.61 -2.73
CA GLN A 48 16.63 -5.78 -3.53
C GLN A 48 16.03 -5.62 -4.93
N VAL A 49 16.85 -5.88 -5.95
CA VAL A 49 16.42 -5.96 -7.36
C VAL A 49 16.70 -7.36 -7.92
N ASP A 50 15.90 -7.75 -8.90
CA ASP A 50 15.94 -9.10 -9.48
C ASP A 50 17.12 -9.25 -10.45
N SER A 51 17.39 -8.23 -11.26
CA SER A 51 18.60 -8.14 -12.10
C SER A 51 19.04 -6.70 -12.29
N CYS A 52 20.35 -6.48 -12.42
CA CYS A 52 20.96 -5.15 -12.52
C CYS A 52 22.15 -5.17 -13.48
N PHE A 53 22.23 -4.14 -14.32
CA PHE A 53 23.33 -3.90 -15.24
C PHE A 53 24.01 -2.55 -14.97
N PRO A 54 25.34 -2.44 -15.11
CA PRO A 54 26.29 -3.55 -15.12
C PRO A 54 26.48 -4.17 -13.73
N ASN A 55 26.16 -3.43 -12.66
CA ASN A 55 26.26 -3.86 -11.27
C ASN A 55 25.44 -2.94 -10.35
N THR A 56 25.31 -3.30 -9.07
CA THR A 56 24.46 -2.56 -8.11
C THR A 56 25.10 -1.30 -7.52
N GLN A 57 26.41 -1.08 -7.73
CA GLN A 57 27.13 0.11 -7.27
C GLN A 57 27.04 1.28 -8.27
N SER A 58 26.84 0.98 -9.55
CA SER A 58 26.67 1.98 -10.61
C SER A 58 25.63 1.48 -11.62
N PRO A 59 24.36 1.37 -11.19
CA PRO A 59 23.33 0.76 -12.00
C PRO A 59 22.93 1.69 -13.17
N GLN A 60 22.83 1.12 -14.37
CA GLN A 60 22.35 1.76 -15.59
C GLN A 60 20.98 1.22 -16.03
N ALA A 61 20.70 -0.03 -15.69
CA ALA A 61 19.40 -0.65 -15.89
C ALA A 61 19.11 -1.66 -14.78
N PHE A 62 17.83 -1.82 -14.44
CA PHE A 62 17.36 -2.90 -13.59
C PHE A 62 16.15 -3.58 -14.21
N VAL A 63 16.01 -4.88 -13.91
CA VAL A 63 14.83 -5.65 -14.21
C VAL A 63 14.13 -6.00 -12.91
N SER A 64 12.84 -5.74 -12.87
CA SER A 64 11.94 -6.26 -11.85
C SER A 64 11.02 -7.28 -12.50
N THR A 65 10.91 -8.46 -11.91
CA THR A 65 10.15 -9.59 -12.46
C THR A 65 8.95 -9.85 -11.56
N THR A 66 7.79 -10.07 -12.15
CA THR A 66 6.58 -10.49 -11.43
C THR A 66 5.71 -11.36 -12.32
N TYR A 67 4.72 -12.01 -11.73
CA TYR A 67 3.80 -12.88 -12.47
C TYR A 67 2.43 -12.91 -11.79
N CYS A 68 1.42 -13.36 -12.50
CA CYS A 68 0.11 -13.68 -11.92
C CYS A 68 -0.21 -15.16 -12.15
N ASN A 69 -0.94 -15.76 -11.20
CA ASN A 69 -1.29 -17.19 -11.24
C ASN A 69 -2.61 -17.36 -12.03
N PRO A 70 -2.70 -18.35 -12.94
CA PRO A 70 -3.92 -18.68 -13.70
C PRO A 70 -5.18 -18.95 -12.86
N ASP A 71 -5.06 -19.41 -11.62
CA ASP A 71 -6.21 -19.97 -10.90
C ASP A 71 -7.16 -18.94 -10.27
N LYS A 72 -6.74 -17.67 -10.11
CA LYS A 72 -7.60 -16.61 -9.53
C LYS A 72 -7.31 -15.23 -10.11
N PRO A 73 -8.18 -14.70 -10.99
CA PRO A 73 -8.08 -13.35 -11.51
C PRO A 73 -8.12 -12.28 -10.41
N GLY A 74 -7.31 -11.23 -10.56
CA GLY A 74 -7.56 -9.91 -9.95
C GLY A 74 -7.06 -9.68 -8.53
N HIS A 75 -7.23 -10.62 -7.59
CA HIS A 75 -7.01 -10.30 -6.16
C HIS A 75 -5.59 -9.83 -5.81
N SER A 76 -4.57 -10.21 -6.59
CA SER A 76 -3.17 -9.87 -6.34
C SER A 76 -2.57 -8.85 -7.31
N ASN A 77 -3.30 -8.41 -8.34
CA ASN A 77 -2.71 -7.55 -9.39
C ASN A 77 -2.36 -6.15 -8.86
N GLU A 78 -3.29 -5.48 -8.17
CA GLU A 78 -3.05 -4.14 -7.60
C GLU A 78 -1.94 -4.15 -6.54
N ASN A 79 -1.90 -5.16 -5.67
CA ASN A 79 -0.82 -5.29 -4.69
C ASN A 79 0.54 -5.46 -5.38
N LYS A 80 0.63 -6.29 -6.43
CA LYS A 80 1.88 -6.44 -7.21
C LYS A 80 2.27 -5.13 -7.89
N PHE A 81 1.29 -4.43 -8.45
CA PHE A 81 1.50 -3.11 -9.03
C PHE A 81 2.10 -2.13 -8.01
N GLN A 82 1.48 -2.01 -6.83
CA GLN A 82 1.96 -1.15 -5.75
C GLN A 82 3.37 -1.52 -5.27
N LEU A 83 3.70 -2.81 -5.23
CA LEU A 83 5.04 -3.24 -4.83
C LEU A 83 6.10 -2.91 -5.88
N LYS A 84 5.79 -3.13 -7.16
CA LYS A 84 6.74 -2.93 -8.26
C LYS A 84 6.93 -1.45 -8.60
N VAL A 85 5.86 -0.65 -8.57
CA VAL A 85 5.96 0.81 -8.73
C VAL A 85 6.66 1.46 -7.53
N GLY A 86 6.44 0.96 -6.32
CA GLY A 86 7.11 1.48 -5.13
C GLY A 86 8.62 1.23 -5.18
N GLU A 87 9.03 0.06 -5.66
CA GLU A 87 10.44 -0.26 -5.94
C GLU A 87 11.04 0.64 -7.03
N LEU A 88 10.32 0.81 -8.13
CA LEU A 88 10.70 1.71 -9.22
C LEU A 88 10.93 3.13 -8.71
N MET A 89 9.99 3.70 -7.95
CA MET A 89 10.07 5.08 -7.46
C MET A 89 11.29 5.28 -6.57
N LEU A 90 11.60 4.34 -5.68
CA LEU A 90 12.81 4.40 -4.84
C LEU A 90 14.09 4.47 -5.69
N LEU A 91 14.17 3.66 -6.75
CA LEU A 91 15.34 3.62 -7.63
C LEU A 91 15.42 4.84 -8.55
N LYS A 92 14.31 5.25 -9.15
CA LYS A 92 14.22 6.40 -10.06
C LYS A 92 14.45 7.72 -9.35
N ALA A 93 14.01 7.88 -8.10
CA ALA A 93 14.30 9.09 -7.33
C ALA A 93 15.81 9.24 -7.04
N ARG A 94 16.54 8.13 -6.88
CA ARG A 94 18.00 8.16 -6.69
C ARG A 94 18.77 8.27 -8.01
N TYR A 95 18.29 7.57 -9.04
CA TYR A 95 18.91 7.46 -10.35
C TYR A 95 17.85 7.73 -11.43
N PRO A 96 17.48 8.99 -11.71
CA PRO A 96 16.42 9.30 -12.67
C PRO A 96 16.63 8.70 -14.07
N ASP A 97 17.89 8.59 -14.47
CA ASP A 97 18.32 8.05 -15.77
C ASP A 97 18.52 6.52 -15.78
N ILE A 98 18.25 5.81 -14.67
CA ILE A 98 18.30 4.35 -14.67
C ILE A 98 17.16 3.81 -15.53
N ARG A 99 17.45 2.84 -16.40
CA ARG A 99 16.41 2.16 -17.18
C ARG A 99 15.69 1.13 -16.32
N SER A 100 14.37 1.16 -16.39
CA SER A 100 13.47 0.32 -15.62
C SER A 100 12.72 -0.61 -16.55
N ILE A 101 12.99 -1.91 -16.43
CA ILE A 101 12.30 -2.95 -17.21
C ILE A 101 11.47 -3.80 -16.25
N LEU A 102 10.19 -3.95 -16.56
CA LEU A 102 9.31 -4.90 -15.88
C LEU A 102 9.13 -6.14 -16.76
N VAL A 103 9.39 -7.32 -16.22
CA VAL A 103 9.07 -8.60 -16.88
C VAL A 103 7.87 -9.24 -16.23
N LEU A 104 6.84 -9.52 -17.04
CA LEU A 104 5.57 -10.11 -16.61
C LEU A 104 5.48 -11.57 -17.09
N GLY A 105 5.39 -12.50 -16.14
CA GLY A 105 5.05 -13.91 -16.39
C GLY A 105 3.57 -14.22 -16.17
N GLY A 106 3.18 -15.45 -16.55
CA GLY A 106 1.80 -15.94 -16.52
C GLY A 106 1.12 -15.82 -17.89
N LYS A 107 -0.22 -15.69 -17.90
CA LYS A 107 -1.01 -15.47 -19.11
C LYS A 107 -1.69 -14.10 -19.06
N GLN A 108 -1.98 -13.51 -20.22
CA GLN A 108 -2.57 -12.17 -20.33
C GLN A 108 -3.88 -12.02 -19.54
N ASP A 109 -4.77 -13.01 -19.61
CA ASP A 109 -6.08 -13.06 -18.97
C ASP A 109 -6.05 -13.09 -17.43
N THR A 110 -4.88 -13.40 -16.85
CA THR A 110 -4.67 -13.40 -15.39
C THR A 110 -4.41 -12.02 -14.81
N TRP A 111 -4.21 -11.03 -15.68
CA TRP A 111 -3.94 -9.64 -15.31
C TRP A 111 -5.16 -8.75 -15.59
N MET A 112 -5.47 -7.88 -14.64
CA MET A 112 -6.44 -6.81 -14.91
C MET A 112 -5.88 -5.87 -16.00
N PRO A 113 -6.63 -5.58 -17.08
CA PRO A 113 -6.15 -4.76 -18.19
C PRO A 113 -5.62 -3.38 -17.77
N TYR A 114 -6.31 -2.69 -16.85
CA TYR A 114 -5.86 -1.38 -16.38
C TYR A 114 -4.55 -1.44 -15.57
N VAL A 115 -4.25 -2.58 -14.93
CA VAL A 115 -2.97 -2.78 -14.23
C VAL A 115 -1.83 -2.93 -15.24
N LEU A 116 -2.05 -3.68 -16.33
CA LEU A 116 -1.09 -3.77 -17.43
C LEU A 116 -0.84 -2.41 -18.06
N ALA A 117 -1.91 -1.64 -18.30
CA ALA A 117 -1.80 -0.28 -18.80
C ALA A 117 -0.99 0.60 -17.84
N ALA A 118 -1.30 0.59 -16.55
CA ALA A 118 -0.60 1.37 -15.53
C ALA A 118 0.90 1.05 -15.51
N PHE A 119 1.30 -0.22 -15.57
CA PHE A 119 2.72 -0.59 -15.64
C PHE A 119 3.45 0.06 -16.83
N ARG A 120 2.81 0.12 -18.00
CA ARG A 120 3.40 0.69 -19.23
C ARG A 120 3.65 2.20 -19.15
N TYR A 121 2.93 2.92 -18.28
CA TYR A 121 3.23 4.33 -18.00
C TYR A 121 4.43 4.50 -17.06
N PHE A 122 4.52 3.68 -16.01
CA PHE A 122 5.56 3.86 -15.00
C PHE A 122 6.91 3.30 -15.44
N PHE A 123 6.95 2.10 -15.99
CA PHE A 123 8.20 1.47 -16.42
C PHE A 123 8.60 1.93 -17.82
N ASP A 124 9.91 2.11 -18.02
CA ASP A 124 10.46 2.47 -19.32
C ASP A 124 10.11 1.39 -20.36
N GLU A 125 10.18 0.11 -19.96
CA GLU A 125 9.75 -1.03 -20.76
C GLU A 125 8.98 -2.08 -19.95
N VAL A 126 7.98 -2.71 -20.57
CA VAL A 126 7.20 -3.80 -19.97
C VAL A 126 7.19 -4.98 -20.94
N VAL A 127 7.94 -6.02 -20.62
CA VAL A 127 8.02 -7.23 -21.44
C VAL A 127 7.08 -8.30 -20.89
N CYS A 128 6.12 -8.72 -21.71
CA CYS A 128 5.19 -9.79 -21.40
C CYS A 128 5.70 -11.12 -21.98
N LEU A 129 5.97 -12.12 -21.13
CA LEU A 129 6.55 -13.39 -21.59
C LEU A 129 5.60 -14.26 -22.43
N TRP A 130 4.33 -13.93 -22.48
CA TRP A 130 3.34 -14.60 -23.34
C TRP A 130 3.31 -14.03 -24.78
N GLU A 131 4.06 -12.97 -25.07
CA GLU A 131 4.20 -12.42 -26.43
C GLU A 131 5.29 -13.17 -27.20
N GLU A 132 5.02 -13.56 -28.47
CA GLU A 132 5.93 -14.38 -29.29
C GLU A 132 7.34 -13.78 -29.44
N ALA A 133 7.45 -12.45 -29.50
CA ALA A 133 8.72 -11.74 -29.69
C ALA A 133 9.48 -11.44 -28.38
N SER A 134 8.91 -11.77 -27.22
CA SER A 134 9.40 -11.33 -25.91
C SER A 134 10.81 -11.84 -25.59
N GLU A 135 11.11 -13.11 -25.85
CA GLU A 135 12.43 -13.69 -25.60
C GLU A 135 13.53 -13.04 -26.46
N ALA A 136 13.25 -12.86 -27.75
CA ALA A 136 14.18 -12.23 -28.67
C ALA A 136 14.49 -10.79 -28.22
N TYR A 137 13.46 -10.04 -27.82
CA TYR A 137 13.63 -8.67 -27.34
C TYR A 137 14.37 -8.61 -25.99
N LEU A 138 14.08 -9.52 -25.04
CA LEU A 138 14.85 -9.63 -23.80
C LEU A 138 16.32 -9.94 -24.05
N ALA A 139 16.63 -10.76 -25.06
CA ALA A 139 18.02 -11.07 -25.43
C ALA A 139 18.75 -9.83 -26.00
N GLU A 140 18.04 -8.97 -26.72
CA GLU A 140 18.57 -7.67 -27.17
C GLU A 140 18.83 -6.74 -25.98
N ILE A 141 17.88 -6.62 -25.05
CA ILE A 141 18.03 -5.83 -23.82
C ILE A 141 19.23 -6.33 -23.01
N GLY A 142 19.37 -7.66 -22.84
CA GLY A 142 20.46 -8.27 -22.10
C GLY A 142 21.84 -7.91 -22.65
N LYS A 143 21.97 -7.79 -23.98
CA LYS A 143 23.21 -7.38 -24.66
C LYS A 143 23.43 -5.87 -24.61
N ASN A 144 22.37 -5.08 -24.76
CA ASN A 144 22.45 -3.63 -24.80
C ASN A 144 21.18 -3.01 -24.18
N PRO A 145 21.19 -2.66 -22.88
CA PRO A 145 20.03 -2.04 -22.26
C PRO A 145 19.73 -0.64 -22.81
N SER A 146 20.66 0.00 -23.53
CA SER A 146 20.43 1.36 -24.07
C SER A 146 19.33 1.44 -25.13
N ILE A 147 18.88 0.29 -25.69
CA ILE A 147 17.75 0.23 -26.61
C ILE A 147 16.43 0.61 -25.94
N VAL A 148 16.33 0.45 -24.61
CA VAL A 148 15.18 0.91 -23.84
C VAL A 148 15.27 2.43 -23.68
N SER A 149 14.23 3.14 -24.13
CA SER A 149 14.14 4.60 -24.02
C SER A 149 13.60 5.00 -22.65
N LEU A 150 14.21 6.03 -22.05
CA LEU A 150 13.74 6.57 -20.78
C LEU A 150 12.38 7.27 -20.95
N LYS A 151 11.45 7.03 -20.04
CA LYS A 151 10.16 7.69 -19.96
C LYS A 151 10.09 8.63 -18.76
N HIS A 152 9.35 9.73 -18.93
CA HIS A 152 8.95 10.66 -17.86
C HIS A 152 10.12 11.12 -16.95
N VAL A 153 11.29 11.36 -17.55
CA VAL A 153 12.52 11.77 -16.82
C VAL A 153 12.27 13.00 -15.95
N ASP A 154 11.49 13.97 -16.46
CA ASP A 154 11.14 15.19 -15.71
C ASP A 154 10.34 14.88 -14.44
N VAL A 155 9.42 13.91 -14.49
CA VAL A 155 8.63 13.49 -13.30
C VAL A 155 9.54 12.84 -12.26
N TRP A 156 10.47 11.98 -12.69
CA TRP A 156 11.42 11.34 -11.77
C TRP A 156 12.39 12.33 -11.14
N ASN A 157 12.85 13.33 -11.92
CA ASN A 157 13.65 14.43 -11.40
C ASN A 157 12.88 15.29 -10.40
N GLN A 158 11.60 15.58 -10.66
CA GLN A 158 10.75 16.30 -9.71
C GLN A 158 10.64 15.55 -8.38
N ILE A 159 10.37 14.23 -8.41
CA ILE A 159 10.31 13.39 -7.20
C ILE A 159 11.65 13.39 -6.46
N ALA A 160 12.77 13.26 -7.19
CA ALA A 160 14.11 13.28 -6.60
C ALA A 160 14.37 14.59 -5.83
N ASN A 161 13.98 15.72 -6.43
CA ASN A 161 14.11 17.05 -5.81
C ASN A 161 13.21 17.16 -4.57
N GLU A 162 11.92 16.79 -4.69
CA GLU A 162 10.99 16.79 -3.55
C GLU A 162 11.52 15.99 -2.36
N TRP A 163 12.09 14.80 -2.62
CA TRP A 163 12.67 13.97 -1.56
C TRP A 163 13.95 14.54 -0.95
N SER A 164 14.74 15.30 -1.72
CA SER A 164 15.93 15.97 -1.20
C SER A 164 15.62 17.11 -0.24
N ASP A 165 14.41 17.67 -0.33
CA ASP A 165 13.93 18.76 0.52
C ASP A 165 13.18 18.28 1.78
N ILE A 166 12.98 16.97 1.95
CA ILE A 166 12.31 16.41 3.12
C ILE A 166 13.20 16.56 4.36
N ASN A 167 12.66 17.17 5.41
CA ASN A 167 13.26 17.13 6.74
C ASN A 167 12.93 15.79 7.43
N PHE A 168 13.78 14.79 7.19
CA PHE A 168 13.60 13.45 7.76
C PHE A 168 13.69 13.47 9.29
N SER A 169 12.79 12.75 9.97
CA SER A 169 12.79 12.68 11.44
C SER A 169 14.01 11.91 11.94
N GLY A 170 14.69 12.46 12.96
CA GLY A 170 15.74 11.76 13.72
C GLY A 170 15.22 11.19 15.04
N ASP A 171 13.91 11.24 15.27
CA ASP A 171 13.28 10.71 16.48
C ASP A 171 13.28 9.18 16.45
N PRO A 172 13.29 8.51 17.62
CA PRO A 172 13.21 7.06 17.68
C PRO A 172 12.05 6.54 16.82
N PRO A 173 12.24 5.47 16.02
CA PRO A 173 11.16 4.92 15.22
C PRO A 173 10.01 4.45 16.11
N ILE A 174 8.80 4.55 15.56
CA ILE A 174 7.59 4.18 16.29
C ILE A 174 7.59 2.68 16.64
N ASP A 175 7.36 2.38 17.91
CA ASP A 175 7.24 1.03 18.47
C ASP A 175 5.94 0.96 19.30
N SER A 176 4.80 0.86 18.63
CA SER A 176 3.48 0.88 19.29
C SER A 176 3.01 -0.52 19.68
N ARG A 177 2.40 -0.66 20.86
CA ARG A 177 1.88 -1.93 21.38
C ARG A 177 0.35 -2.05 21.43
N LEU A 178 -0.39 -1.02 21.00
CA LEU A 178 -1.85 -0.95 21.12
C LEU A 178 -2.59 -2.26 20.80
N ARG A 179 -2.32 -2.89 19.64
CA ARG A 179 -3.03 -4.13 19.26
C ARG A 179 -2.68 -5.31 20.15
N LEU A 180 -1.43 -5.41 20.58
CA LEU A 180 -0.99 -6.48 21.46
C LEU A 180 -1.62 -6.31 22.85
N ASP A 181 -1.58 -5.09 23.39
CA ASP A 181 -2.13 -4.80 24.71
C ASP A 181 -3.67 -4.99 24.71
N ALA A 182 -4.37 -4.59 23.65
CA ALA A 182 -5.79 -4.86 23.47
C ALA A 182 -6.10 -6.37 23.39
N TRP A 183 -5.22 -7.16 22.77
CA TRP A 183 -5.38 -8.62 22.71
C TRP A 183 -5.10 -9.29 24.06
N GLU A 184 -4.07 -8.83 24.79
CA GLU A 184 -3.74 -9.31 26.13
C GLU A 184 -4.89 -9.02 27.09
N TRP A 185 -5.50 -7.83 27.00
CA TRP A 185 -6.65 -7.44 27.81
C TRP A 185 -7.85 -8.38 27.61
N ILE A 186 -8.28 -8.64 26.36
CA ILE A 186 -9.42 -9.55 26.12
C ILE A 186 -9.11 -10.98 26.54
N HIS A 187 -7.83 -11.39 26.49
CA HIS A 187 -7.40 -12.70 26.92
C HIS A 187 -7.44 -12.84 28.45
N GLU A 188 -7.09 -11.78 29.19
CA GLU A 188 -7.12 -11.75 30.65
C GLU A 188 -8.53 -11.62 31.21
N VAL A 189 -9.32 -10.67 30.70
CA VAL A 189 -10.69 -10.40 31.18
C VAL A 189 -11.67 -11.49 30.74
N GLY A 190 -11.47 -12.04 29.53
CA GLY A 190 -12.35 -13.03 28.93
C GLY A 190 -13.60 -12.41 28.29
N VAL A 191 -14.66 -13.22 28.17
CA VAL A 191 -15.91 -12.80 27.55
C VAL A 191 -16.75 -12.02 28.55
N GLU A 192 -17.07 -10.78 28.20
CA GLU A 192 -18.03 -9.95 28.93
C GLU A 192 -19.37 -9.88 28.19
N GLY A 193 -20.43 -10.36 28.85
CA GLY A 193 -21.81 -10.27 28.35
C GLY A 193 -22.11 -11.11 27.11
N ASP A 194 -23.35 -10.99 26.65
CA ASP A 194 -23.89 -11.62 25.43
C ASP A 194 -24.09 -10.59 24.29
N GLU A 195 -23.95 -9.29 24.58
CA GLU A 195 -23.98 -8.21 23.60
C GLU A 195 -22.75 -7.31 23.67
N PRO A 196 -22.30 -6.71 22.53
CA PRO A 196 -21.15 -5.81 22.56
C PRO A 196 -21.27 -4.66 23.57
N SER A 197 -22.49 -4.16 23.82
CA SER A 197 -22.76 -3.05 24.73
C SER A 197 -22.35 -3.32 26.18
N GLU A 198 -22.21 -4.59 26.56
CA GLU A 198 -21.85 -5.04 27.91
C GLU A 198 -20.34 -5.13 28.16
N ILE A 199 -19.53 -5.10 27.10
CA ILE A 199 -18.06 -5.10 27.18
C ILE A 199 -17.62 -3.81 27.86
N SER A 200 -16.81 -3.89 28.92
CA SER A 200 -16.46 -2.75 29.76
C SER A 200 -15.50 -1.78 29.07
N ASN A 201 -14.44 -2.29 28.43
CA ASN A 201 -13.47 -1.47 27.71
C ASN A 201 -14.07 -0.87 26.43
N SER A 202 -13.91 0.44 26.27
CA SER A 202 -14.53 1.23 25.20
C SER A 202 -14.00 0.88 23.81
N ILE A 203 -12.69 0.59 23.69
CA ILE A 203 -12.04 0.22 22.43
C ILE A 203 -12.51 -1.16 21.98
N ILE A 204 -12.46 -2.15 22.87
CA ILE A 204 -12.91 -3.52 22.58
C ILE A 204 -14.40 -3.54 22.23
N ARG A 205 -15.23 -2.81 22.99
CA ARG A 205 -16.66 -2.63 22.72
C ARG A 205 -16.90 -2.16 21.29
N ARG A 206 -16.14 -1.19 20.79
CA ARG A 206 -16.26 -0.70 19.39
C ARG A 206 -15.85 -1.74 18.38
N CYS A 207 -14.71 -2.42 18.59
CA CYS A 207 -14.27 -3.50 17.71
C CYS A 207 -15.34 -4.61 17.60
N MET A 208 -15.86 -5.06 18.74
CA MET A 208 -16.87 -6.11 18.78
C MET A 208 -18.23 -5.64 18.29
N GLY A 209 -18.61 -4.38 18.52
CA GLY A 209 -19.81 -3.77 17.97
C GLY A 209 -19.83 -3.78 16.44
N ALA A 210 -18.74 -3.34 15.80
CA ALA A 210 -18.61 -3.39 14.34
C ALA A 210 -18.62 -4.83 13.80
N ALA A 211 -17.91 -5.74 14.46
CA ALA A 211 -17.91 -7.16 14.11
C ALA A 211 -19.31 -7.76 14.20
N TYR A 212 -20.05 -7.45 15.27
CA TYR A 212 -21.40 -7.95 15.55
C TYR A 212 -22.42 -7.48 14.52
N GLU A 213 -22.45 -6.18 14.22
CA GLU A 213 -23.36 -5.62 13.21
C GLU A 213 -23.08 -6.25 11.84
N ARG A 214 -21.80 -6.45 11.49
CA ARG A 214 -21.44 -7.14 10.26
C ARG A 214 -21.85 -8.62 10.28
N PHE A 215 -21.68 -9.29 11.42
CA PHE A 215 -22.07 -10.69 11.59
C PHE A 215 -23.58 -10.87 11.39
N LYS A 216 -24.40 -10.03 12.03
CA LYS A 216 -25.86 -9.98 11.86
C LYS A 216 -26.24 -9.70 10.41
N GLY A 217 -25.75 -8.60 9.85
CA GLY A 217 -26.10 -8.16 8.49
C GLY A 217 -25.71 -9.16 7.40
N SER A 218 -24.62 -9.90 7.61
CA SER A 218 -24.12 -10.91 6.67
C SER A 218 -24.62 -12.34 6.93
N LYS A 219 -25.46 -12.55 7.95
CA LYS A 219 -25.91 -13.87 8.42
C LYS A 219 -24.73 -14.83 8.69
N GLY A 220 -23.70 -14.31 9.38
CA GLY A 220 -22.51 -15.06 9.80
C GLY A 220 -21.44 -15.29 8.73
N LYS A 221 -21.58 -14.69 7.54
CA LYS A 221 -20.57 -14.80 6.47
C LYS A 221 -19.36 -13.89 6.68
N SER A 222 -19.52 -12.79 7.41
CA SER A 222 -18.49 -11.80 7.75
C SER A 222 -18.61 -11.39 9.22
N GLY A 223 -17.63 -10.66 9.78
CA GLY A 223 -17.66 -10.26 11.21
C GLY A 223 -17.47 -11.43 12.17
N LYS A 224 -16.69 -12.45 11.76
CA LYS A 224 -16.48 -13.67 12.57
C LYS A 224 -15.75 -13.40 13.88
N GLU A 225 -15.11 -12.24 14.01
CA GLU A 225 -14.48 -11.76 15.23
C GLU A 225 -15.47 -11.76 16.40
N TRP A 226 -16.73 -11.39 16.19
CA TRP A 226 -17.77 -11.46 17.22
C TRP A 226 -18.00 -12.91 17.68
N SER A 227 -18.20 -13.82 16.73
CA SER A 227 -18.34 -15.25 17.03
C SER A 227 -17.10 -15.80 17.73
N ASN A 228 -15.91 -15.36 17.35
CA ASN A 228 -14.66 -15.80 17.97
C ASN A 228 -14.54 -15.25 19.40
N TYR A 229 -14.98 -14.02 19.65
CA TYR A 229 -15.04 -13.41 20.98
C TYR A 229 -15.94 -14.21 21.91
N VAL A 230 -17.21 -14.40 21.55
CA VAL A 230 -18.19 -15.15 22.37
C VAL A 230 -17.73 -16.60 22.65
N ASN A 231 -17.00 -17.22 21.73
CA ASN A 231 -16.46 -18.58 21.90
C ASN A 231 -15.05 -18.63 22.52
N ALA A 232 -14.54 -17.51 23.05
CA ALA A 232 -13.18 -17.42 23.61
C ALA A 232 -12.06 -17.92 22.68
N SER A 233 -12.24 -17.77 21.38
CA SER A 233 -11.30 -18.19 20.33
C SER A 233 -10.26 -17.10 20.06
N TRP A 234 -9.44 -16.79 21.07
CA TRP A 234 -8.53 -15.64 21.10
C TRP A 234 -7.48 -15.65 19.98
N ASP A 235 -6.99 -16.82 19.58
CA ASP A 235 -6.05 -16.95 18.47
C ASP A 235 -6.68 -16.57 17.12
N GLU A 236 -7.96 -16.90 16.92
CA GLU A 236 -8.69 -16.54 15.69
C GLU A 236 -9.05 -15.04 15.69
N ILE A 237 -9.26 -14.40 16.85
CA ILE A 237 -9.38 -12.93 16.94
C ILE A 237 -8.07 -12.26 16.56
N TRP A 238 -6.94 -12.71 17.14
CA TRP A 238 -5.62 -12.16 16.84
C TRP A 238 -5.31 -12.22 15.34
N GLN A 239 -5.63 -13.35 14.71
CA GLN A 239 -5.42 -13.58 13.29
C GLN A 239 -6.36 -12.74 12.40
N SER A 240 -7.50 -12.28 12.92
CA SER A 240 -8.42 -11.48 12.13
C SER A 240 -7.94 -10.04 11.99
N ARG A 241 -8.01 -9.52 10.77
CA ARG A 241 -7.48 -8.19 10.41
C ARG A 241 -8.56 -7.16 10.09
N SER A 242 -9.82 -7.59 10.04
CA SER A 242 -10.91 -6.73 9.58
C SER A 242 -11.51 -5.95 10.75
N PHE A 243 -12.22 -6.62 11.68
CA PHE A 243 -13.00 -5.92 12.69
C PHE A 243 -12.33 -5.83 14.06
N PHE A 244 -11.34 -6.68 14.35
CA PHE A 244 -10.43 -6.48 15.48
C PHE A 244 -9.28 -5.56 15.07
N ASN A 245 -9.57 -4.26 15.03
CA ASN A 245 -8.61 -3.21 14.67
C ASN A 245 -8.68 -2.06 15.69
N PRO A 246 -7.98 -2.18 16.84
CA PRO A 246 -8.02 -1.16 17.87
C PRO A 246 -7.46 0.19 17.40
N GLY A 247 -6.52 0.20 16.44
CA GLY A 247 -6.00 1.44 15.83
C GLY A 247 -7.08 2.27 15.13
N GLU A 248 -7.90 1.64 14.29
CA GLU A 248 -9.04 2.33 13.66
C GLU A 248 -10.11 2.74 14.70
N ALA A 249 -10.32 1.92 15.74
CA ALA A 249 -11.26 2.24 16.80
C ALA A 249 -10.86 3.50 17.58
N VAL A 250 -9.57 3.65 17.94
CA VAL A 250 -9.09 4.84 18.67
C VAL A 250 -9.07 6.10 17.80
N ILE A 251 -8.79 5.97 16.49
CA ILE A 251 -8.96 7.08 15.54
C ILE A 251 -10.42 7.54 15.56
N GLN A 252 -11.35 6.61 15.33
CA GLN A 252 -12.77 6.94 15.28
C GLN A 252 -13.26 7.57 16.59
N MET A 253 -12.83 7.06 17.74
CA MET A 253 -13.13 7.65 19.06
C MET A 253 -12.64 9.09 19.17
N THR A 254 -11.39 9.34 18.79
CA THR A 254 -10.78 10.68 18.81
C THR A 254 -11.56 11.65 17.92
N LEU A 255 -11.94 11.21 16.71
CA LEU A 255 -12.71 12.02 15.76
C LEU A 255 -14.11 12.37 16.28
N GLU A 256 -14.79 11.40 16.90
CA GLU A 256 -16.12 11.62 17.49
C GLU A 256 -16.06 12.56 18.69
N GLU A 257 -15.06 12.43 19.56
CA GLU A 257 -14.84 13.32 20.69
C GLU A 257 -14.47 14.74 20.24
N ALA A 258 -13.71 14.85 19.15
CA ALA A 258 -13.41 16.12 18.48
C ALA A 258 -14.62 16.78 17.82
N LYS A 259 -15.73 16.06 17.68
CA LYS A 259 -16.95 16.53 16.98
C LYS A 259 -16.66 16.98 15.54
N VAL A 260 -15.67 16.35 14.89
CA VAL A 260 -15.38 16.58 13.48
C VAL A 260 -16.16 15.62 12.59
N ALA A 261 -16.55 16.08 11.41
CA ALA A 261 -17.13 15.23 10.40
C ALA A 261 -16.04 14.38 9.76
N PHE A 262 -16.35 13.10 9.54
CA PHE A 262 -15.51 12.18 8.79
C PHE A 262 -16.33 11.23 7.93
N LEU A 263 -15.71 10.76 6.85
CA LEU A 263 -16.14 9.59 6.08
C LEU A 263 -15.26 8.40 6.48
N GLY A 264 -15.78 7.19 6.28
CA GLY A 264 -15.10 5.96 6.66
C GLY A 264 -15.46 5.50 8.06
N GLY A 265 -14.60 4.69 8.67
CA GLY A 265 -14.84 4.08 9.97
C GLY A 265 -14.09 2.78 10.16
N LEU A 266 -14.21 2.20 11.35
CA LEU A 266 -13.67 0.88 11.64
C LEU A 266 -14.16 -0.16 10.61
N ALA A 267 -13.22 -0.74 9.86
CA ALA A 267 -13.43 -1.66 8.75
C ALA A 267 -14.32 -1.12 7.61
N VAL A 268 -14.36 0.19 7.45
CA VAL A 268 -15.13 0.90 6.41
C VAL A 268 -14.20 1.90 5.72
N ASP A 269 -13.52 1.44 4.67
CA ASP A 269 -12.63 2.29 3.89
C ASP A 269 -13.40 3.24 2.96
N VAL A 270 -12.80 4.39 2.65
CA VAL A 270 -13.32 5.37 1.68
C VAL A 270 -12.43 5.37 0.44
N GLU A 271 -13.03 5.16 -0.72
CA GLU A 271 -12.32 5.20 -2.00
C GLU A 271 -11.65 6.58 -2.21
N VAL A 272 -10.36 6.56 -2.55
CA VAL A 272 -9.59 7.75 -2.90
C VAL A 272 -9.26 7.71 -4.39
N PRO A 273 -9.71 8.71 -5.16
CA PRO A 273 -9.36 8.80 -6.56
C PRO A 273 -7.85 8.83 -6.81
N SER A 274 -7.44 8.15 -7.87
CA SER A 274 -6.04 7.93 -8.23
C SER A 274 -5.88 7.75 -9.72
N MET A 275 -4.64 7.76 -10.22
CA MET A 275 -4.32 7.47 -11.62
C MET A 275 -4.98 6.17 -12.13
N LEU A 276 -5.08 5.14 -11.29
CA LEU A 276 -5.71 3.86 -11.67
C LEU A 276 -7.18 4.03 -12.09
N HIS A 277 -7.89 4.97 -11.47
CA HIS A 277 -9.26 5.27 -11.85
C HIS A 277 -9.35 6.01 -13.19
N THR A 278 -8.31 6.79 -13.54
CA THR A 278 -8.23 7.45 -14.85
C THR A 278 -8.03 6.42 -15.96
N LEU A 279 -7.19 5.41 -15.70
CA LEU A 279 -6.91 4.33 -16.64
C LEU A 279 -8.01 3.28 -16.73
N GLY A 280 -8.79 3.10 -15.66
CA GLY A 280 -9.86 2.11 -15.59
C GLY A 280 -11.16 2.53 -16.30
N GLY A 281 -11.35 3.82 -16.57
CA GLY A 281 -12.62 4.34 -17.11
C GLY A 281 -13.85 3.88 -16.29
N SER A 282 -15.02 3.80 -16.93
CA SER A 282 -16.26 3.30 -16.32
C SER A 282 -16.31 1.77 -16.19
N VAL A 283 -15.31 1.04 -16.67
CA VAL A 283 -15.28 -0.44 -16.67
C VAL A 283 -14.74 -0.99 -15.35
N TYR A 284 -13.93 -0.21 -14.65
CA TYR A 284 -13.25 -0.62 -13.41
C TYR A 284 -13.60 0.32 -12.25
N GLU A 285 -14.88 0.40 -11.90
CA GLU A 285 -15.44 1.16 -10.75
C GLU A 285 -14.98 0.66 -9.36
N ARG A 286 -13.96 -0.21 -9.28
CA ARG A 286 -13.54 -0.85 -8.03
C ARG A 286 -12.03 -1.04 -7.97
N THR A 287 -11.26 0.03 -8.17
CA THR A 287 -9.89 0.00 -7.65
C THR A 287 -9.97 -0.10 -6.12
N LYS A 288 -9.01 -0.75 -5.48
CA LYS A 288 -8.98 -0.88 -4.01
C LYS A 288 -8.22 0.26 -3.35
N THR A 289 -8.00 1.37 -4.07
CA THR A 289 -7.29 2.51 -3.53
C THR A 289 -8.23 3.27 -2.60
N ALA A 290 -8.04 3.07 -1.30
CA ALA A 290 -8.92 3.59 -0.27
C ALA A 290 -8.16 3.90 1.01
N GLU A 291 -8.70 4.83 1.79
CA GLU A 291 -8.15 5.29 3.07
C GLU A 291 -9.20 5.09 4.18
N ASP A 292 -8.75 4.84 5.40
CA ASP A 292 -9.60 4.41 6.50
C ASP A 292 -10.57 5.54 6.93
N PHE A 293 -10.09 6.78 6.93
CA PHE A 293 -10.88 7.98 7.23
C PHE A 293 -10.54 9.14 6.31
N ILE A 294 -11.57 9.89 5.91
CA ILE A 294 -11.43 11.17 5.18
C ILE A 294 -12.11 12.28 5.97
N LEU A 295 -11.36 13.34 6.26
CA LEU A 295 -11.85 14.63 6.73
C LEU A 295 -11.54 15.70 5.68
N TYR A 296 -11.85 16.96 6.00
CA TYR A 296 -11.54 18.10 5.14
C TYR A 296 -11.10 19.29 5.97
N SER A 297 -9.90 19.82 5.68
CA SER A 297 -9.32 20.99 6.34
C SER A 297 -9.87 22.26 5.72
N ARG A 298 -10.52 23.12 6.53
CA ARG A 298 -10.90 24.47 6.08
C ARG A 298 -9.69 25.37 5.92
N LYS A 299 -8.69 25.21 6.80
CA LYS A 299 -7.45 26.01 6.79
C LYS A 299 -6.69 25.89 5.47
N TYR A 300 -6.61 24.67 4.93
CA TYR A 300 -5.84 24.37 3.72
C TYR A 300 -6.70 24.07 2.48
N ASP A 301 -8.03 24.10 2.60
CA ASP A 301 -8.99 23.79 1.52
C ASP A 301 -8.70 22.46 0.83
N CYS A 302 -8.45 21.41 1.63
CA CYS A 302 -7.99 20.12 1.13
C CYS A 302 -8.47 18.95 1.99
N PRO A 303 -8.56 17.73 1.42
CA PRO A 303 -8.87 16.54 2.20
C PRO A 303 -7.72 16.18 3.16
N VAL A 304 -8.10 15.59 4.29
CA VAL A 304 -7.18 15.02 5.28
C VAL A 304 -7.44 13.51 5.33
N TYR A 305 -6.42 12.73 5.01
CA TYR A 305 -6.44 11.28 5.10
C TYR A 305 -5.87 10.85 6.44
N VAL A 306 -6.62 10.07 7.20
CA VAL A 306 -6.13 9.45 8.44
C VAL A 306 -6.16 7.94 8.27
N GLN A 307 -5.03 7.30 8.51
CA GLN A 307 -4.88 5.88 8.24
C GLN A 307 -4.17 5.15 9.38
N SER A 308 -4.70 3.99 9.75
CA SER A 308 -4.07 3.03 10.64
C SER A 308 -3.19 2.05 9.85
N LYS A 309 -1.92 1.92 10.24
CA LYS A 309 -1.00 0.96 9.65
C LYS A 309 -0.19 0.22 10.70
N SER A 310 -0.27 -1.11 10.65
CA SER A 310 0.58 -1.99 11.45
C SER A 310 1.84 -2.40 10.68
N SER A 311 3.00 -2.46 11.33
CA SER A 311 4.23 -3.04 10.75
C SER A 311 4.09 -4.54 10.42
N GLY A 312 3.16 -5.23 11.09
CA GLY A 312 2.93 -6.66 10.96
C GLY A 312 3.96 -7.53 11.69
N GLY A 313 3.96 -8.84 11.42
CA GLY A 313 4.84 -9.79 12.10
C GLY A 313 4.23 -10.52 13.30
N GLY A 314 2.89 -10.51 13.44
CA GLY A 314 2.23 -11.27 14.51
C GLY A 314 2.61 -10.77 15.90
N ARG A 315 2.44 -11.63 16.92
CA ARG A 315 2.68 -11.27 18.33
C ARG A 315 4.14 -10.93 18.60
N ASP A 316 5.05 -11.51 17.82
CA ASP A 316 6.49 -11.28 17.92
C ASP A 316 6.93 -9.96 17.26
N ARG A 317 6.02 -9.26 16.56
CA ARG A 317 6.24 -7.92 15.99
C ARG A 317 7.47 -7.84 15.07
N HIS A 318 7.80 -8.97 14.43
CA HIS A 318 9.03 -9.14 13.66
C HIS A 318 8.98 -8.49 12.26
N GLY A 319 7.95 -7.70 11.93
CA GLY A 319 7.92 -6.86 10.74
C GLY A 319 7.96 -7.57 9.38
N LYS A 320 7.53 -8.85 9.28
CA LYS A 320 7.68 -9.69 8.04
C LYS A 320 7.38 -8.98 6.72
N ASN A 321 6.41 -8.06 6.74
CA ASN A 321 5.86 -7.42 5.55
C ASN A 321 6.01 -5.89 5.58
N ILE A 322 6.79 -5.33 6.52
CA ILE A 322 6.88 -3.88 6.67
C ILE A 322 7.42 -3.20 5.41
N GLN A 323 8.40 -3.81 4.74
CA GLN A 323 8.93 -3.29 3.48
C GLN A 323 7.86 -3.24 2.38
N ASN A 324 7.03 -4.27 2.29
CA ASN A 324 5.94 -4.32 1.31
C ASN A 324 4.89 -3.25 1.60
N ARG A 325 4.55 -3.04 2.89
CA ARG A 325 3.64 -1.98 3.32
C ARG A 325 4.18 -0.59 3.01
N ALA A 326 5.46 -0.35 3.30
CA ALA A 326 6.10 0.94 3.01
C ALA A 326 6.16 1.21 1.50
N LYS A 327 6.53 0.22 0.66
CA LYS A 327 6.47 0.33 -0.81
C LYS A 327 5.06 0.62 -1.33
N GLU A 328 4.04 0.00 -0.72
CA GLU A 328 2.64 0.29 -1.05
C GLU A 328 2.30 1.75 -0.79
N GLN A 329 2.72 2.31 0.36
CA GLN A 329 2.49 3.72 0.67
C GLN A 329 3.22 4.66 -0.29
N ILE A 330 4.48 4.36 -0.64
CA ILE A 330 5.23 5.10 -1.67
C ILE A 330 4.44 5.16 -2.98
N THR A 331 3.92 4.02 -3.45
CA THR A 331 3.10 4.02 -4.68
C THR A 331 1.82 4.80 -4.53
N ARG A 332 1.11 4.69 -3.39
CA ARG A 332 -0.11 5.45 -3.12
C ARG A 332 0.15 6.96 -3.21
N GLY A 333 1.20 7.45 -2.56
CA GLY A 333 1.64 8.84 -2.65
C GLY A 333 1.85 9.31 -4.09
N LEU A 334 2.45 8.46 -4.93
CA LEU A 334 2.61 8.73 -6.37
C LEU A 334 1.27 8.77 -7.11
N ILE A 335 0.45 7.72 -7.02
CA ILE A 335 -0.77 7.60 -7.82
C ILE A 335 -1.90 8.53 -7.37
N TYR A 336 -1.86 9.07 -6.14
CA TYR A 336 -2.75 10.14 -5.68
C TYR A 336 -2.42 11.49 -6.29
N ARG A 337 -1.17 11.65 -6.77
CA ARG A 337 -0.65 12.88 -7.36
C ARG A 337 -0.42 12.79 -8.86
N THR A 338 -0.68 11.62 -9.45
CA THR A 338 -0.38 11.39 -10.86
C THR A 338 -1.66 11.26 -11.66
N ARG A 339 -1.66 11.81 -12.88
CA ARG A 339 -2.68 11.57 -13.90
C ARG A 339 -2.04 11.38 -15.27
N VAL A 340 -2.85 10.93 -16.23
CA VAL A 340 -2.48 10.85 -17.65
C VAL A 340 -3.17 11.99 -18.39
N ASP A 341 -2.43 12.70 -19.22
CA ASP A 341 -2.97 13.76 -20.07
C ASP A 341 -3.49 13.25 -21.43
N GLU A 342 -3.99 14.16 -22.26
CA GLU A 342 -4.49 13.85 -23.61
C GLU A 342 -3.41 13.29 -24.55
N ASN A 343 -2.13 13.55 -24.26
CA ASN A 343 -0.97 13.07 -25.03
C ASN A 343 -0.37 11.77 -24.48
N GLN A 344 -1.11 11.09 -23.59
CA GLN A 344 -0.66 9.86 -22.93
C GLN A 344 0.61 10.06 -22.10
N GLN A 345 0.86 11.27 -21.62
CA GLN A 345 1.98 11.58 -20.73
C GLN A 345 1.57 11.57 -19.28
N MET A 346 2.47 11.08 -18.44
CA MET A 346 2.33 11.15 -17.00
C MET A 346 2.57 12.60 -16.53
N ILE A 347 1.59 13.16 -15.81
CA ILE A 347 1.71 14.46 -15.15
C ILE A 347 1.70 14.23 -13.64
N LEU A 348 2.73 14.72 -12.97
CA LEU A 348 2.79 14.81 -11.52
C LEU A 348 2.21 16.15 -11.05
N GLN A 349 1.26 16.09 -10.13
CA GLN A 349 0.62 17.25 -9.52
C GLN A 349 1.24 17.53 -8.15
N ASP A 350 1.12 18.79 -7.73
CA ASP A 350 1.42 19.17 -6.35
C ASP A 350 0.55 18.38 -5.38
N LYS A 351 1.09 18.15 -4.19
CA LYS A 351 0.35 17.52 -3.10
C LYS A 351 -0.66 18.53 -2.55
N ASP A 352 -1.92 18.16 -2.59
CA ASP A 352 -3.08 18.99 -2.21
C ASP A 352 -3.98 18.24 -1.21
N PHE A 353 -3.36 17.51 -0.30
CA PHE A 353 -4.01 16.78 0.78
C PHE A 353 -3.06 16.71 1.97
N VAL A 354 -3.60 16.49 3.17
CA VAL A 354 -2.81 16.17 4.37
C VAL A 354 -2.94 14.69 4.67
N TRP A 355 -1.85 14.01 5.01
CA TRP A 355 -1.83 12.58 5.28
C TRP A 355 -1.23 12.28 6.66
N ILE A 356 -2.06 11.69 7.53
CA ILE A 356 -1.76 11.34 8.92
C ILE A 356 -1.73 9.82 9.04
N GLY A 357 -0.60 9.28 9.48
CA GLY A 357 -0.42 7.85 9.75
C GLY A 357 -0.42 7.54 11.23
N LEU A 358 -1.36 6.71 11.69
CA LEU A 358 -1.33 6.10 13.00
C LEU A 358 -0.68 4.71 12.89
N LEU A 359 0.51 4.58 13.45
CA LEU A 359 1.38 3.43 13.25
C LEU A 359 1.35 2.50 14.46
N ASP A 360 1.04 1.23 14.22
CA ASP A 360 1.05 0.16 15.22
C ASP A 360 2.19 -0.85 14.97
N GLY A 361 2.68 -1.49 16.02
CA GLY A 361 3.81 -2.43 15.96
C GLY A 361 5.18 -1.74 15.91
N ASN A 362 6.23 -2.54 15.74
CA ASN A 362 7.61 -2.07 15.67
C ASN A 362 7.96 -1.64 14.23
N TRP A 363 8.09 -0.33 13.98
CA TRP A 363 8.55 0.25 12.72
C TRP A 363 10.06 0.47 12.66
N GLY A 364 10.76 0.31 13.79
CA GLY A 364 12.21 0.27 13.93
C GLY A 364 12.82 -1.13 13.87
N VAL A 365 12.11 -2.09 13.27
CA VAL A 365 12.44 -3.53 13.32
C VAL A 365 13.83 -3.90 12.82
N THR A 366 14.45 -3.05 11.99
CA THR A 366 15.81 -3.27 11.47
C THR A 366 16.84 -2.51 12.30
N GLU A 367 17.62 -3.24 13.12
CA GLU A 367 18.67 -2.65 13.98
C GLU A 367 19.70 -1.78 13.23
N LYS A 368 20.08 -2.16 12.00
CA LYS A 368 21.09 -1.43 11.22
C LYS A 368 20.56 -0.09 10.68
N THR A 369 19.28 -0.02 10.38
CA THR A 369 18.62 1.12 9.71
C THR A 369 17.25 1.36 10.34
N PRO A 370 17.20 1.71 11.63
CA PRO A 370 15.96 1.75 12.40
C PRO A 370 14.94 2.73 11.80
N HIS A 371 15.37 3.82 11.15
CA HIS A 371 14.45 4.83 10.61
C HIS A 371 13.95 4.55 9.19
N LYS A 372 14.51 3.52 8.51
CA LYS A 372 14.24 3.22 7.10
C LYS A 372 12.76 3.29 6.72
N TYR A 373 11.89 2.63 7.48
CA TYR A 373 10.48 2.55 7.12
C TYR A 373 9.68 3.80 7.49
N ILE A 374 10.08 4.53 8.53
CA ILE A 374 9.52 5.84 8.86
C ILE A 374 9.87 6.84 7.76
N HIS A 375 11.13 6.89 7.32
CA HIS A 375 11.56 7.78 6.23
C HIS A 375 10.91 7.41 4.90
N MET A 376 10.67 6.13 4.62
CA MET A 376 9.88 5.73 3.46
C MET A 376 8.42 6.23 3.53
N LEU A 377 7.80 6.32 4.72
CA LEU A 377 6.49 6.95 4.84
C LEU A 377 6.56 8.47 4.64
N GLN A 378 7.61 9.14 5.12
CA GLN A 378 7.83 10.56 4.84
C GLN A 378 8.02 10.81 3.32
N MET A 379 8.79 9.95 2.63
CA MET A 379 8.93 9.95 1.16
C MET A 379 7.62 9.69 0.42
N ALA A 380 6.71 8.89 0.99
CA ALA A 380 5.38 8.68 0.45
C ALA A 380 4.50 9.93 0.57
N GLY A 381 4.91 10.90 1.38
CA GLY A 381 4.22 12.16 1.60
C GLY A 381 3.34 12.16 2.84
N TYR A 382 3.66 11.38 3.89
CA TYR A 382 3.00 11.55 5.18
C TYR A 382 3.45 12.87 5.83
N ASP A 383 2.50 13.70 6.26
CA ASP A 383 2.78 14.94 7.00
C ASP A 383 2.98 14.66 8.49
N TYR A 384 2.23 13.69 9.02
CA TYR A 384 2.26 13.32 10.43
C TYR A 384 2.32 11.81 10.58
N LEU A 385 3.16 11.34 11.50
CA LEU A 385 3.25 9.94 11.91
C LEU A 385 3.15 9.86 13.42
N LEU A 386 2.16 9.15 13.92
CA LEU A 386 1.86 8.99 15.34
C LEU A 386 1.94 7.52 15.73
N ALA A 387 2.37 7.22 16.96
CA ALA A 387 2.25 5.87 17.51
C ALA A 387 0.79 5.59 17.89
N ALA A 388 0.27 4.41 17.57
CA ALA A 388 -1.14 4.10 17.84
C ALA A 388 -1.48 4.10 19.33
N ASP A 389 -0.55 3.66 20.16
CA ASP A 389 -0.66 3.71 21.62
C ASP A 389 -0.48 5.11 22.21
N SER A 390 -0.02 6.12 21.45
CA SER A 390 0.00 7.52 21.93
C SER A 390 -1.39 8.13 22.12
N LEU A 391 -2.44 7.49 21.58
CA LEU A 391 -3.82 7.94 21.75
C LEU A 391 -4.51 7.33 22.97
N VAL A 392 -3.84 6.43 23.70
CA VAL A 392 -4.44 5.72 24.84
C VAL A 392 -3.55 5.72 26.08
N ASP A 393 -4.17 5.73 27.25
CA ASP A 393 -3.55 5.38 28.53
C ASP A 393 -4.36 4.25 29.17
N ASN A 394 -3.70 3.14 29.50
CA ASN A 394 -4.35 1.92 30.01
C ASN A 394 -5.53 1.42 29.16
N LEU A 395 -5.41 1.51 27.82
CA LEU A 395 -6.46 1.17 26.85
C LEU A 395 -7.75 1.99 26.98
N GLU A 396 -7.68 3.16 27.59
CA GLU A 396 -8.70 4.20 27.49
C GLU A 396 -8.14 5.38 26.69
N LEU A 397 -9.02 6.13 26.02
CA LEU A 397 -8.59 7.27 25.22
C LEU A 397 -7.92 8.32 26.13
N VAL A 398 -6.77 8.83 25.70
CA VAL A 398 -6.11 9.96 26.38
C VAL A 398 -7.02 11.17 26.34
N GLU A 399 -7.00 11.98 27.41
CA GLU A 399 -7.75 13.22 27.51
C GLU A 399 -7.52 14.13 26.29
N PRO A 400 -8.53 14.90 25.85
CA PRO A 400 -8.45 15.71 24.63
C PRO A 400 -7.23 16.63 24.54
N ASP A 401 -6.80 17.20 25.67
CA ASP A 401 -5.69 18.15 25.77
C ASP A 401 -4.30 17.50 25.68
N ASP A 402 -4.22 16.17 25.78
CA ASP A 402 -2.99 15.39 25.66
C ASP A 402 -2.99 14.47 24.43
N ASN A 403 -4.11 14.42 23.67
CA ASN A 403 -4.27 13.55 22.51
C ASN A 403 -3.60 14.16 21.26
N PRO A 404 -2.50 13.57 20.73
CA PRO A 404 -1.74 14.18 19.64
C PRO A 404 -2.51 14.23 18.31
N LEU A 405 -3.37 13.25 18.03
CA LEU A 405 -4.21 13.29 16.84
C LEU A 405 -5.23 14.43 16.94
N ARG A 406 -5.79 14.65 18.13
CA ARG A 406 -6.70 15.77 18.37
C ARG A 406 -6.05 17.12 18.09
N HIS A 407 -4.85 17.34 18.60
CA HIS A 407 -4.12 18.60 18.35
C HIS A 407 -3.91 18.88 16.87
N ILE A 408 -3.53 17.85 16.08
CA ILE A 408 -3.36 17.99 14.64
C ILE A 408 -4.71 18.35 13.98
N ILE A 409 -5.79 17.69 14.35
CA ILE A 409 -7.13 17.96 13.81
C ILE A 409 -7.59 19.39 14.12
N ASP A 410 -7.37 19.85 15.35
CA ASP A 410 -7.70 21.22 15.76
C ASP A 410 -6.86 22.25 14.98
N GLU A 411 -5.58 21.96 14.74
CA GLU A 411 -4.71 22.84 13.94
C GLU A 411 -5.11 22.89 12.46
N LEU A 412 -5.65 21.80 11.93
CA LEU A 412 -6.14 21.68 10.55
C LEU A 412 -7.48 22.36 10.33
N ASP A 413 -8.20 22.75 11.39
CA ASP A 413 -9.53 23.35 11.32
C ASP A 413 -10.49 22.52 10.44
N CYS A 414 -10.66 21.25 10.81
CA CYS A 414 -11.49 20.32 10.04
C CYS A 414 -12.99 20.65 10.11
N LEU A 415 -13.74 20.30 9.06
CA LEU A 415 -15.20 20.44 9.03
C LEU A 415 -15.87 19.60 10.14
N ASP A 416 -16.95 20.14 10.71
CA ASP A 416 -17.80 19.53 11.73
C ASP A 416 -19.15 19.03 11.19
N ASP A 417 -19.60 19.56 10.04
CA ASP A 417 -20.83 19.13 9.36
C ASP A 417 -20.59 18.05 8.30
N LYS A 418 -21.38 16.96 8.37
CA LYS A 418 -21.21 15.79 7.52
C LYS A 418 -21.64 16.02 6.07
N GLU A 419 -22.63 16.87 5.81
CA GLU A 419 -23.06 17.17 4.45
C GLU A 419 -22.10 18.15 3.77
N ALA A 420 -21.58 19.12 4.52
CA ALA A 420 -20.49 19.99 4.06
C ALA A 420 -19.24 19.18 3.69
N LEU A 421 -18.84 18.21 4.52
CA LEU A 421 -17.74 17.28 4.20
C LEU A 421 -17.99 16.51 2.89
N LYS A 422 -19.19 15.94 2.72
CA LYS A 422 -19.51 15.21 1.48
C LYS A 422 -19.45 16.11 0.25
N SER A 423 -19.95 17.34 0.37
CA SER A 423 -19.89 18.32 -0.72
C SER A 423 -18.44 18.66 -1.06
N ALA A 424 -17.65 19.07 -0.08
CA ALA A 424 -16.24 19.44 -0.26
C ALA A 424 -15.41 18.28 -0.82
N TRP A 425 -15.66 17.06 -0.34
CA TRP A 425 -15.04 15.85 -0.87
C TRP A 425 -15.43 15.60 -2.33
N SER A 426 -16.72 15.71 -2.68
CA SER A 426 -17.18 15.53 -4.05
C SER A 426 -16.55 16.56 -4.99
N ASP A 427 -16.57 17.83 -4.60
CA ASP A 427 -16.01 18.94 -5.38
C ASP A 427 -14.50 18.76 -5.60
N TRP A 428 -13.76 18.34 -4.57
CA TRP A 428 -12.33 18.06 -4.70
C TRP A 428 -12.07 16.90 -5.67
N LYS A 429 -12.81 15.79 -5.55
CA LYS A 429 -12.69 14.65 -6.47
C LYS A 429 -12.98 15.05 -7.91
N GLU A 430 -14.04 15.81 -8.13
CA GLU A 430 -14.43 16.31 -9.46
C GLU A 430 -13.36 17.21 -10.04
N LYS A 431 -12.86 18.21 -9.30
CA LYS A 431 -11.78 19.09 -9.77
C LYS A 431 -10.53 18.30 -10.17
N ARG A 432 -10.14 17.31 -9.37
CA ARG A 432 -8.89 16.56 -9.59
C ARG A 432 -9.00 15.58 -10.76
N PHE A 433 -10.19 15.04 -11.03
CA PHE A 433 -10.42 14.02 -12.06
C PHE A 433 -11.43 14.44 -13.15
N ALA A 434 -11.69 15.75 -13.32
CA ALA A 434 -12.60 16.30 -14.33
C ALA A 434 -12.23 15.90 -15.79
N LEU A 435 -10.99 15.45 -16.03
CA LEU A 435 -10.55 14.96 -17.34
C LEU A 435 -10.91 13.49 -17.62
N ARG A 436 -11.64 12.80 -16.74
CA ARG A 436 -12.11 11.40 -16.96
C ARG A 436 -12.82 11.22 -18.31
N ASP A 437 -13.47 12.26 -18.83
CA ASP A 437 -14.24 12.21 -20.07
C ASP A 437 -13.40 12.27 -21.36
N LEU A 438 -12.08 12.46 -21.28
CA LEU A 438 -11.19 12.53 -22.46
C LEU A 438 -10.61 11.17 -22.88
N LEU A 439 -10.66 10.16 -22.01
CA LEU A 439 -10.14 8.82 -22.29
C LEU A 439 -11.28 7.83 -22.56
N THR A 440 -12.16 8.14 -23.51
CA THR A 440 -13.16 7.19 -24.04
C THR A 440 -12.54 6.11 -24.93
N ILE A 441 -11.24 6.20 -25.22
CA ILE A 441 -10.51 5.17 -25.97
C ILE A 441 -9.77 4.33 -24.95
N ALA A 442 -10.34 3.18 -24.60
CA ALA A 442 -9.61 2.16 -23.87
C ALA A 442 -8.29 1.88 -24.61
N PRO A 443 -7.14 1.77 -23.92
CA PRO A 443 -5.90 1.39 -24.59
C PRO A 443 -6.17 0.09 -25.35
N GLN A 444 -5.94 0.11 -26.67
CA GLN A 444 -6.05 -1.08 -27.50
C GLN A 444 -4.92 -2.03 -27.08
N ILE A 445 -5.23 -2.94 -26.18
CA ILE A 445 -4.37 -4.07 -25.87
C ILE A 445 -4.81 -5.17 -26.84
N GLU A 446 -4.04 -5.39 -27.90
CA GLU A 446 -4.21 -6.59 -28.74
C GLU A 446 -4.02 -7.82 -27.85
N VAL A 447 -4.99 -8.73 -27.88
CA VAL A 447 -4.96 -9.97 -27.12
C VAL A 447 -4.26 -11.00 -28.00
N SER A 448 -3.09 -11.50 -27.56
CA SER A 448 -2.40 -12.60 -28.23
C SER A 448 -2.59 -13.88 -27.42
N GLU A 449 -3.12 -14.92 -28.05
CA GLU A 449 -3.24 -16.26 -27.48
C GLU A 449 -1.88 -16.99 -27.55
N GLY A 450 -0.92 -16.57 -26.72
CA GLY A 450 0.36 -17.24 -26.55
C GLY A 450 0.45 -17.96 -25.20
N GLU A 451 0.72 -19.26 -25.21
CA GLU A 451 1.06 -20.00 -24.00
C GLU A 451 2.59 -20.10 -23.87
N PHE A 452 3.14 -19.60 -22.76
CA PHE A 452 4.53 -19.84 -22.39
C PHE A 452 4.60 -21.17 -21.63
N GLU A 453 5.14 -22.21 -22.26
CA GLU A 453 5.35 -23.50 -21.60
C GLU A 453 6.48 -23.38 -20.57
N VAL A 454 6.16 -23.70 -19.32
CA VAL A 454 7.16 -23.90 -18.28
C VAL A 454 7.44 -25.40 -18.27
N ASP A 455 8.57 -25.84 -18.81
CA ASP A 455 9.01 -27.23 -18.70
C ASP A 455 8.95 -27.71 -17.24
N GLU A 456 8.13 -28.74 -17.01
CA GLU A 456 7.90 -29.40 -15.72
C GLU A 456 9.00 -30.41 -15.33
N GLU A 457 10.26 -30.17 -15.72
CA GLU A 457 11.38 -31.01 -15.28
C GLU A 457 12.24 -30.31 -14.24
N ILE A 458 11.92 -30.54 -12.96
CA ILE A 458 12.90 -30.45 -11.86
C ILE A 458 12.69 -31.66 -10.95
N GLU A 459 13.65 -32.59 -10.99
CA GLU A 459 13.80 -33.75 -10.11
C GLU A 459 13.81 -33.36 -8.62
N ASP A 460 13.29 -34.28 -7.80
CA ASP A 460 13.02 -34.20 -6.34
C ASP A 460 14.12 -33.57 -5.45
#